data_AF-R6LN55-F1
#
_entry.id   AF-R6LN55-F1
#
_cell.length_a   1.000
_cell.length_b   1.000
_cell.length_c   1.000
_cell.angle_alpha   90.00
_cell.angle_beta   90.00
_cell.angle_gamma   90.00
#
_symmetry.space_group_name_H-M   'P 1'
#
loop_
_entity.id
_entity.type
_entity.pdbx_description
1 polymer ?
#
loop_
_entity_poly.entity_id
_entity_poly.type
_entity_poly.pdbx_seq_one_letter_code
_entity_poly.pdbx_strand_id
1 'polypeptide(L)' 'MRQELTDETGSTTIPVGTDVITSLGKTTTFSRLSNGDIIKMIMEKDSSGEKVVVGVWIVS' A
#
# COMPACT_ATOMS: atom_id res chain seq x y z
N MET A 1 -21.36 -16.12 -4.77
CA MET A 1 -19.89 -16.31 -4.80
C MET A 1 -19.38 -15.95 -3.41
N ARG A 2 -18.90 -16.92 -2.62
CA ARG A 2 -18.30 -16.63 -1.29
C ARG A 2 -16.83 -16.26 -1.56
N GLN A 3 -16.39 -15.10 -1.10
CA GLN A 3 -14.96 -14.78 -1.11
C GLN A 3 -14.31 -15.61 0.00
N GLU A 4 -13.39 -16.50 -0.37
CA GLU A 4 -12.50 -17.17 0.58
C GLU A 4 -11.47 -16.14 1.02
N LEU A 5 -11.52 -15.78 2.31
CA LEU A 5 -10.44 -15.04 2.95
C LEU A 5 -9.32 -16.04 3.19
N THR A 6 -8.22 -15.92 2.45
CA THR A 6 -7.02 -16.74 2.67
C THR A 6 -6.22 -16.12 3.81
N ASP A 7 -5.79 -16.92 4.79
CA ASP A 7 -4.88 -16.49 5.89
C ASP A 7 -3.42 -16.35 5.38
N GLU A 8 -3.23 -15.99 4.11
CA GLU A 8 -1.92 -15.87 3.50
C GLU A 8 -1.23 -14.58 3.99
N THR A 9 -0.22 -14.76 4.83
CA THR A 9 0.67 -13.66 5.24
C THR A 9 1.63 -13.33 4.10
N GLY A 10 1.37 -12.23 3.38
CA GLY A 10 2.27 -11.66 2.40
C GLY A 10 3.19 -10.59 3.00
N SER A 11 4.44 -10.53 2.54
CA SER A 11 5.35 -9.41 2.81
C SER A 11 5.61 -8.68 1.50
N THR A 12 5.65 -7.34 1.56
CA THR A 12 6.07 -6.50 0.43
C THR A 12 6.95 -5.36 0.94
N THR A 13 7.90 -4.94 0.12
CA THR A 13 8.75 -3.78 0.40
C THR A 13 8.16 -2.55 -0.27
N ILE A 14 8.26 -1.39 0.37
CA ILE A 14 7.83 -0.11 -0.20
C ILE A 14 9.07 0.70 -0.53
N PRO A 15 9.27 1.07 -1.81
CA PRO A 15 10.43 1.85 -2.23
C PRO A 15 10.55 3.19 -1.49
N VAL A 16 11.80 3.62 -1.29
CA VAL A 16 12.07 4.98 -0.80
C VAL A 16 11.63 5.97 -1.88
N GLY A 17 10.82 6.96 -1.49
CA GLY A 17 10.29 7.97 -2.40
C GLY A 17 8.90 7.69 -2.97
N THR A 18 8.27 6.55 -2.61
CA THR A 18 6.85 6.32 -2.93
C THR A 18 5.97 7.41 -2.30
N ASP A 19 5.10 8.01 -3.12
CA ASP A 19 4.14 9.00 -2.65
C ASP A 19 3.10 8.36 -1.71
N VAL A 20 2.90 8.98 -0.56
CA VAL A 20 1.81 8.65 0.37
C VAL A 20 0.77 9.76 0.31
N ILE A 21 -0.44 9.39 -0.11
CA ILE A 21 -1.55 10.33 -0.29
C ILE A 21 -2.55 10.10 0.84
N THR A 22 -2.73 11.11 1.66
CA THR A 22 -3.74 11.10 2.71
C THR A 22 -5.13 11.34 2.14
N SER A 23 -6.19 10.95 2.85
CA SER A 23 -7.59 11.25 2.49
C SER A 23 -7.88 12.75 2.33
N LEU A 24 -7.04 13.61 2.90
CA LEU A 24 -7.09 15.06 2.76
C LEU A 24 -6.36 15.58 1.50
N GLY A 25 -5.84 14.70 0.65
CA GLY A 25 -5.15 15.03 -0.59
C GLY A 25 -3.73 15.56 -0.42
N LYS A 26 -3.14 15.44 0.79
CA LYS A 26 -1.77 15.89 1.06
C LYS A 26 -0.78 14.75 0.85
N THR A 27 0.27 15.02 0.07
CA THR A 27 1.44 14.14 -0.07
C THR A 27 2.36 14.29 1.15
N THR A 28 2.78 13.18 1.73
CA THR A 28 3.72 13.14 2.84
C THR A 28 4.71 11.99 2.68
N THR A 29 5.86 12.06 3.35
CA THR A 29 6.72 10.89 3.56
C THR A 29 6.08 9.98 4.60
N PHE A 30 6.28 8.65 4.48
CA PHE A 30 5.67 7.62 5.34
C PHE A 30 5.44 8.10 6.78
N SER A 31 4.20 8.49 7.06
CA SER A 31 3.77 8.79 8.41
C SER A 31 3.83 7.45 9.17
N ARG A 32 4.31 7.45 10.41
CA ARG A 32 4.28 6.24 11.26
C ARG A 32 2.87 5.65 11.20
N LEU A 33 2.72 4.49 10.57
CA LEU A 33 1.47 3.75 10.61
C LEU A 33 1.26 3.28 12.04
N SER A 34 0.11 3.62 12.59
CA SER A 34 -0.31 3.15 13.90
C SER A 34 -1.05 1.83 13.76
N ASN A 35 -1.04 1.04 14.83
CA ASN A 35 -1.87 -0.16 14.86
C ASN A 35 -3.34 0.24 14.70
N GLY A 36 -4.04 -0.37 13.75
CA GLY A 36 -5.42 -0.03 13.41
C GLY A 36 -5.57 0.84 12.16
N ASP A 37 -4.49 1.41 11.63
CA ASP A 37 -4.55 2.18 10.38
C ASP A 37 -4.91 1.27 9.19
N ILE A 38 -5.90 1.69 8.40
CA ILE A 38 -6.28 1.02 7.16
C ILE A 38 -5.59 1.73 5.99
N ILE A 39 -4.78 0.97 5.26
CA ILE A 39 -4.10 1.45 4.06
C ILE A 39 -4.60 0.73 2.80
N LYS A 40 -4.63 1.45 1.69
CA LYS A 40 -4.80 0.91 0.34
C LYS A 40 -3.49 1.09 -0.41
N MET A 41 -3.05 0.05 -1.10
CA MET A 41 -1.83 0.08 -1.90
C MET A 41 -2.17 -0.12 -3.37
N ILE A 42 -1.51 0.65 -4.23
CA ILE A 42 -1.51 0.40 -5.67
C ILE A 42 -0.22 -0.34 -6.02
N MET A 43 -0.39 -1.50 -6.65
CA MET A 43 0.70 -2.33 -7.14
C MET A 43 0.65 -2.36 -8.66
N GLU A 44 1.80 -2.12 -9.28
CA GLU A 44 1.99 -2.27 -10.73
C GLU A 44 3.00 -3.38 -11.01
N LYS A 45 2.99 -3.92 -12.23
CA LYS A 45 4.05 -4.81 -12.67
C LYS A 45 5.15 -3.97 -13.31
N ASP A 46 6.38 -4.18 -12.87
CA ASP A 46 7.54 -3.56 -13.51
C ASP A 46 7.89 -4.28 -14.83
N SER A 47 8.98 -3.84 -15.48
CA SER A 47 9.48 -4.44 -16.73
C SER A 47 9.95 -5.89 -16.59
N SER A 48 10.21 -6.37 -15.37
CA SER A 48 10.55 -7.76 -15.07
C SER A 48 9.31 -8.63 -14.79
N GLY A 49 8.14 -7.99 -14.61
CA GLY A 49 6.88 -8.64 -14.27
C GLY A 49 6.64 -8.76 -12.76
N GLU A 50 7.53 -8.21 -11.94
CA GLU A 50 7.41 -8.17 -10.48
C GLU A 50 6.39 -7.11 -10.04
N LYS A 51 5.61 -7.41 -8.99
CA LYS A 51 4.67 -6.45 -8.43
C LYS A 51 5.42 -5.45 -7.54
N VAL A 52 5.35 -4.18 -7.89
CA VAL A 52 5.98 -3.07 -7.16
C VAL A 52 4.90 -2.11 -6.66
N VAL A 53 5.05 -1.63 -5.42
CA VAL A 53 4.15 -0.63 -4.83
C VAL A 53 4.50 0.75 -5.41
N VAL A 54 3.54 1.38 -6.10
CA VAL A 54 3.71 2.70 -6.72
C VAL A 54 2.99 3.83 -5.99
N GLY A 55 2.07 3.49 -5.08
CA GLY A 55 1.36 4.47 -4.29
C GLY A 55 0.65 3.88 -3.08
N VAL A 56 0.54 4.68 -2.03
CA VAL A 56 -0.11 4.28 -0.76
C VAL A 56 -1.13 5.35 -0.38
N TRP A 57 -2.35 4.90 -0.06
CA TRP A 57 -3.45 5.72 0.44
C TRP A 57 -3.81 5.33 1.86
N ILE A 58 -3.87 6.32 2.74
CA ILE A 58 -4.35 6.13 4.13
C ILE A 58 -5.84 6.47 4.17
N VAL A 59 -6.67 5.50 4.57
CA VAL A 59 -8.14 5.59 4.50
C VAL A 59 -8.75 6.22 5.75
N SER A 60 -8.05 6.16 6.89
CA SER A 60 -8.56 6.39 8.26
C SER A 60 -9.50 5.30 8.75
#